data_AF-A0A356ZAA7-F1
#
_entry.id   AF-A0A356ZAA7-F1
#
_cell.length_a   1.000
_cell.length_b   1.000
_cell.length_c   1.000
_cell.angle_alpha   90.00
_cell.angle_beta   90.00
_cell.angle_gamma   90.00
#
_symmetry.space_group_name_H-M   'P 1'
#
loop_
_entity.id
_entity.type
_entity.pdbx_description
1 polymer ?
#
loop_
_entity_poly.entity_id
_entity_poly.type
_entity_poly.pdbx_seq_one_letter_code
_entity_poly.pdbx_strand_id
1 'polypeptide(L)' 'MNFQSPAEIAVAVCNAGKTKTEMALGKLFLLGILAGVFIGFGANLATKIGSMDAAPGTAGGQFLFGAVFSVGLM' A
#
# COMPACT_ATOMS: atom_id res chain seq x y z
N MET A 1 0.15 9.53 14.83
CA MET A 1 1.26 9.84 13.91
C MET A 1 1.75 11.23 14.25
N ASN A 2 3.04 11.41 14.50
CA ASN A 2 3.59 12.75 14.69
C ASN A 2 3.89 13.35 13.31
N PHE A 3 3.48 14.59 13.06
CA PHE A 3 3.89 15.28 11.84
C PHE A 3 5.37 15.63 11.96
N GLN A 4 6.17 15.09 11.05
CA GLN A 4 7.62 15.29 11.03
C GLN A 4 7.97 16.47 10.13
N SER A 5 8.97 17.25 10.52
CA SER A 5 9.61 18.21 9.64
C SER A 5 10.31 17.50 8.48
N PRO A 6 10.58 18.19 7.35
CA PRO A 6 11.30 17.59 6.22
C PRO A 6 12.64 16.94 6.60
N ALA A 7 13.37 17.54 7.55
CA ALA A 7 14.63 16.99 8.04
C ALA A 7 14.44 15.68 8.81
N GLU A 8 13.41 15.61 9.66
CA GLU A 8 13.06 14.39 10.41
C GLU A 8 12.60 13.26 9.47
N ILE A 9 11.81 13.58 8.42
CA ILE A 9 11.40 12.61 7.41
C ILE A 9 12.63 12.02 6.70
N ALA A 10 13.58 12.86 6.29
CA ALA A 10 14.79 12.39 5.62
C ALA A 10 15.58 11.40 6.50
N VAL A 11 15.74 11.72 7.79
CA VAL A 11 16.38 10.84 8.76
C VAL A 11 15.60 9.53 8.93
N ALA A 12 14.28 9.59 9.05
CA ALA A 12 13.42 8.42 9.20
C ALA A 12 13.51 7.48 7.99
N VAL A 13 13.47 8.02 6.76
CA VAL A 13 13.57 7.25 5.52
C VAL A 13 14.95 6.58 5.39
N CYS A 14 16.03 7.31 5.67
CA CYS A 14 17.39 6.74 5.66
C CYS A 14 17.54 5.60 6.66
N ASN A 15 17.03 5.77 7.88
CA ASN A 15 17.07 4.73 8.91
C ASN A 15 16.24 3.51 8.53
N ALA A 16 15.06 3.71 7.92
CA ALA A 16 14.24 2.61 7.40
C ALA A 16 14.97 1.83 6.29
N GLY A 17 15.67 2.53 5.39
CA GLY A 17 16.51 1.91 4.36
C GLY A 17 17.64 1.07 4.95
N LYS A 18 18.43 1.65 5.86
CA LYS A 18 19.51 0.95 6.57
C LYS A 18 19.01 -0.31 7.28
N THR A 19 17.88 -0.21 7.99
CA THR A 19 17.26 -1.34 8.69
C THR A 19 16.91 -2.49 7.72
N LYS A 20 16.42 -2.17 6.51
CA LYS A 20 16.13 -3.19 5.49
C LYS A 20 17.40 -3.87 4.98
N THR A 21 18.51 -3.14 4.84
CA THR A 21 19.78 -3.70 4.37
C THR A 21 20.48 -4.59 5.41
N GLU A 22 20.25 -4.33 6.70
CA GLU A 22 20.81 -5.12 7.79
C GLU A 22 19.94 -6.33 8.17
N MET A 23 18.74 -6.45 7.58
CA MET A 23 17.81 -7.54 7.85
C MET A 23 18.22 -8.83 7.16
N ALA A 24 18.04 -9.98 7.85
CA ALA A 24 18.25 -11.28 7.24
C ALA A 24 17.38 -11.48 5.98
N LEU A 25 17.98 -11.95 4.88
CA LEU A 25 17.33 -12.06 3.58
C LEU A 25 16.03 -12.86 3.62
N GLY A 26 15.99 -13.96 4.37
CA GLY A 26 14.77 -14.78 4.51
C GLY A 26 13.61 -14.03 5.14
N LYS A 27 13.88 -13.18 6.14
CA LYS A 27 12.87 -12.31 6.75
C LYS A 27 12.43 -11.22 5.78
N LEU A 28 13.36 -10.60 5.07
CA LEU A 28 13.05 -9.56 4.07
C LEU A 28 12.17 -10.13 2.94
N PHE A 29 12.47 -11.33 2.46
CA PHE A 29 11.69 -12.03 1.44
C PHE A 29 10.27 -12.35 1.92
N LEU A 30 10.13 -12.91 3.12
CA LEU A 30 8.81 -13.19 3.70
C LEU A 30 7.98 -11.92 3.89
N LEU A 31 8.58 -10.84 4.39
CA LEU A 31 7.91 -9.54 4.51
C LEU A 31 7.50 -8.98 3.14
N GLY A 32 8.30 -9.20 2.10
CA GLY A 32 7.96 -8.85 0.72
C GLY A 32 6.74 -9.61 0.20
N ILE A 33 6.65 -10.93 0.47
CA ILE A 33 5.46 -11.73 0.13
C ILE A 33 4.24 -11.21 0.87
N LEU A 34 4.35 -11.00 2.19
CA LEU A 34 3.22 -10.52 2.99
C LEU A 34 2.75 -9.13 2.54
N ALA A 35 3.67 -8.23 2.18
CA ALA A 35 3.32 -6.95 1.57
C ALA A 35 2.52 -7.14 0.28
N GLY A 36 2.92 -8.08 -0.59
CA GLY A 36 2.15 -8.45 -1.79
C GLY A 36 0.75 -8.99 -1.49
N VAL A 37 0.59 -9.79 -0.43
CA VAL A 37 -0.71 -10.31 0.01
C VAL A 37 -1.65 -9.18 0.42
N PHE A 38 -1.17 -8.20 1.21
CA PHE A 38 -1.98 -7.04 1.60
C PHE A 38 -2.39 -6.18 0.41
N ILE A 39 -1.48 -5.95 -0.54
CA ILE A 39 -1.82 -5.28 -1.81
C ILE A 39 -2.87 -6.07 -2.60
N GLY A 40 -2.77 -7.41 -2.61
CA GLY A 40 -3.76 -8.30 -3.23
C GLY A 40 -5.16 -8.15 -2.64
N PHE A 41 -5.30 -7.96 -1.33
CA PHE A 41 -6.59 -7.70 -0.70
C PHE A 41 -7.18 -6.34 -1.12
N GLY A 42 -6.37 -5.28 -1.14
CA GLY A 42 -6.80 -3.97 -1.64
C GLY A 42 -7.22 -4.03 -3.11
N ALA A 43 -6.47 -4.75 -3.94
CA ALA A 43 -6.78 -4.97 -5.35
C ALA A 43 -8.08 -5.76 -5.54
N ASN A 44 -8.31 -6.82 -4.76
CA ASN A 44 -9.55 -7.61 -4.83
C ASN A 44 -10.79 -6.74 -4.55
N LEU A 45 -10.73 -5.91 -3.50
CA LEU A 45 -11.82 -5.00 -3.15
C LEU A 45 -12.02 -3.93 -4.24
N ALA A 46 -10.93 -3.34 -4.74
CA ALA A 46 -10.99 -2.37 -5.84
C ALA A 46 -11.64 -2.98 -7.09
N THR A 47 -11.22 -4.17 -7.53
CA THR A 47 -11.85 -4.87 -8.65
C THR A 47 -13.32 -5.14 -8.39
N LYS A 48 -13.70 -5.57 -7.18
CA LYS A 48 -15.12 -5.84 -6.87
C LYS A 48 -15.99 -4.59 -6.99
N ILE A 49 -15.48 -3.44 -6.53
CA ILE A 49 -16.14 -2.15 -6.68
C ILE A 49 -16.15 -1.69 -8.14
N GLY A 50 -15.04 -1.83 -8.87
CA GLY A 50 -14.95 -1.44 -10.27
C GLY A 50 -15.85 -2.27 -11.20
N SER A 51 -16.22 -3.49 -10.81
CA SER A 51 -17.08 -4.39 -11.57
C SER A 51 -18.56 -4.37 -11.16
N MET A 52 -19.02 -3.46 -10.29
CA MET A 52 -20.46 -3.36 -9.99
C MET A 52 -21.24 -2.86 -11.22
N ASP A 53 -22.43 -3.37 -11.54
CA ASP A 53 -23.11 -3.09 -12.81
C ASP A 53 -23.33 -1.59 -13.13
N ALA A 54 -23.41 -0.73 -12.10
CA ALA A 54 -23.57 0.72 -12.26
C ALA A 54 -22.26 1.53 -12.36
N ALA A 55 -21.08 0.89 -12.26
CA ALA A 55 -19.79 1.57 -12.11
C ALA A 55 -18.80 1.51 -13.29
N PRO A 56 -18.76 0.48 -14.17
CA PRO A 56 -17.73 0.38 -15.20
C PRO A 56 -17.64 1.64 -16.04
N GLY A 57 -16.48 2.31 -16.00
CA GLY A 57 -16.21 3.51 -16.78
C GLY A 57 -16.87 4.80 -16.28
N THR A 58 -17.61 4.78 -15.16
CA THR A 58 -18.17 6.00 -14.57
C THR A 58 -17.14 6.70 -13.68
N ALA A 59 -17.20 8.03 -13.60
CA ALA A 59 -16.33 8.80 -12.72
C ALA A 59 -16.47 8.39 -11.25
N GLY A 60 -17.70 8.12 -10.80
CA GLY A 60 -17.97 7.62 -9.45
C GLY A 60 -17.40 6.22 -9.21
N GLY A 61 -17.52 5.32 -10.18
CA GLY A 61 -16.94 3.98 -10.12
C GLY A 61 -15.42 3.98 -10.02
N GLN A 62 -14.75 4.82 -10.81
CA GLN A 62 -13.29 4.98 -10.78
C GLN A 62 -12.81 5.63 -9.48
N PHE A 63 -13.53 6.63 -8.97
CA PHE A 63 -13.23 7.24 -7.68
C PHE A 63 -13.30 6.22 -6.54
N LEU A 64 -14.38 5.42 -6.49
CA LEU A 64 -14.55 4.40 -5.47
C LEU A 64 -13.54 3.27 -5.61
N PHE A 65 -13.20 2.84 -6.84
CA PHE A 65 -12.13 1.88 -7.10
C PHE A 65 -10.81 2.34 -6.47
N GLY A 66 -10.40 3.59 -6.72
CA GLY A 66 -9.17 4.14 -6.17
C GLY A 66 -9.21 4.31 -4.65
N ALA A 67 -10.37 4.75 -4.12
CA ALA A 67 -10.54 4.96 -2.69
C ALA A 67 -10.32 3.67 -1.88
N VAL A 68 -10.91 2.55 -2.33
CA VAL A 68 -10.84 1.28 -1.59
C VAL A 68 -9.52 0.52 -1.77
N PHE A 69 -8.76 0.81 -2.83
CA PHE A 69 -7.43 0.20 -3.03
C PHE A 69 -6.46 0.51 -1.88
N SER A 70 -6.59 1.70 -1.27
CA SER A 70 -5.73 2.15 -0.17
C SER A 70 -5.71 1.23 1.06
N VAL A 71 -6.74 0.39 1.24
CA VAL A 71 -6.80 -0.62 2.31
C VAL A 71 -5.64 -1.62 2.22
N GLY A 72 -5.08 -1.87 1.02
CA GLY A 72 -3.91 -2.73 0.88
C GLY A 72 -2.58 -2.11 1.33
N LEU A 73 -2.57 -0.81 1.65
CA LEU A 73 -1.37 -0.05 2.06
C LEU A 73 -1.34 0.32 3.56
N MET A 74 -2.48 0.22 4.25
CA MET A 74 -2.66 0.65 5.65
C MET A 74 -2.20 -0.41 6.65
#